data_AF-A0A3D4RN77-F1
#
_entry.id   AF-A0A3D4RN77-F1
#
_cell.length_a   1.000
_cell.length_b   1.000
_cell.length_c   1.000
_cell.angle_alpha   90.00
_cell.angle_beta   90.00
_cell.angle_gamma   90.00
#
_symmetry.space_group_name_H-M   'P 1'
#
loop_
_entity.id
_entity.type
_entity.pdbx_description
1 polymer ?
#
loop_
_entity_poly.entity_id
_entity_poly.type
_entity_poly.pdbx_seq_one_letter_code
_entity_poly.pdbx_strand_id
1 'polypeptide(L)'
;MNITDRFLKYVSFCTTSDEETNMTPSTPGQMEFAEYLKNELQTIGMQDVTLDKNGYLMATLPATVDGKPTIGFIAHMDTSPDASGKHVQPRIIKNYNGEDILLNEEEVIVLETSKYPEILRYKGQDIIVTNGKTLLGADD
;
A
#
# COMPACT_ATOMS: atom_id res chain seq x y z
N MET A 1 4.18 4.30 -16.14
CA MET A 1 3.80 4.24 -14.73
C MET A 1 5.03 3.83 -13.94
N ASN A 2 5.51 4.67 -13.04
CA ASN A 2 6.63 4.35 -12.14
C ASN A 2 6.11 3.73 -10.82
N ILE A 3 7.01 3.42 -9.89
CA ILE A 3 6.64 2.82 -8.59
C ILE A 3 5.76 3.76 -7.75
N THR A 4 6.03 5.06 -7.76
CA THR A 4 5.25 6.07 -7.04
C THR A 4 3.83 6.16 -7.58
N ASP A 5 3.65 6.14 -8.91
CA ASP A 5 2.33 6.17 -9.53
C ASP A 5 1.50 4.94 -9.14
N ARG A 6 2.13 3.75 -9.10
CA ARG A 6 1.50 2.50 -8.66
C ARG A 6 1.09 2.58 -7.19
N PHE A 7 2.01 2.97 -6.32
CA PHE A 7 1.75 3.14 -4.90
C PHE A 7 0.58 4.11 -4.65
N LEU A 8 0.61 5.31 -5.24
CA LEU A 8 -0.45 6.30 -5.10
C LEU A 8 -1.80 5.80 -5.65
N LYS A 9 -1.77 4.92 -6.66
CA LYS A 9 -2.97 4.26 -7.16
C LYS A 9 -3.49 3.21 -6.17
N TYR A 10 -2.61 2.43 -5.55
CA TYR A 10 -3.01 1.35 -4.63
C TYR A 10 -3.61 1.91 -3.34
N VAL A 11 -3.00 2.95 -2.75
CA VAL A 11 -3.56 3.62 -1.55
C VAL A 11 -4.89 4.33 -1.79
N SER A 12 -5.33 4.47 -3.05
CA SER A 12 -6.66 5.03 -3.37
C SER A 12 -7.80 4.02 -3.16
N PHE A 13 -7.50 2.73 -3.04
CA PHE A 13 -8.47 1.69 -2.74
C PHE A 13 -8.70 1.62 -1.22
N CYS A 14 -9.97 1.53 -0.80
CA CYS A 14 -10.30 1.31 0.61
C CYS A 14 -10.27 -0.19 0.90
N THR A 15 -9.16 -0.70 1.41
CA THR A 15 -8.95 -2.14 1.65
C THR A 15 -8.95 -2.53 3.12
N THR A 16 -9.29 -1.61 4.04
CA THR A 16 -9.29 -1.86 5.49
C THR A 16 -10.03 -3.15 5.85
N SER A 17 -9.41 -4.00 6.67
CA SER A 17 -10.00 -5.25 7.16
C SER A 17 -11.08 -5.00 8.22
N ASP A 18 -11.86 -6.05 8.51
CA ASP A 18 -12.98 -6.00 9.47
C ASP A 18 -13.05 -7.35 10.19
N GLU A 19 -12.69 -7.37 11.47
CA GLU A 19 -12.58 -8.60 12.25
C GLU A 19 -13.94 -9.23 12.58
N GLU A 20 -15.04 -8.47 12.45
CA GLU A 20 -16.38 -8.89 12.87
C GLU A 20 -17.12 -9.70 11.79
N THR A 21 -16.69 -9.64 10.53
CA THR A 21 -17.46 -10.21 9.41
C THR A 21 -17.41 -11.73 9.33
N ASN A 22 -16.36 -12.37 9.88
CA ASN A 22 -16.06 -13.79 9.71
C ASN A 22 -16.03 -14.23 8.22
N MET A 23 -15.80 -13.29 7.30
CA MET A 23 -15.70 -13.52 5.86
C MET A 23 -14.24 -13.42 5.40
N THR A 24 -13.94 -14.00 4.24
CA THR A 24 -12.62 -13.88 3.61
C THR A 24 -12.81 -13.61 2.10
N PRO A 25 -12.32 -12.47 1.58
CA PRO A 25 -11.78 -11.34 2.33
C PRO A 25 -12.86 -10.73 3.24
N SER A 26 -12.44 -10.07 4.32
CA SER A 26 -13.37 -9.57 5.33
C SER A 26 -14.17 -8.35 4.85
N THR A 27 -13.63 -7.59 3.89
CA THR A 27 -14.30 -6.43 3.29
C THR A 27 -14.27 -6.50 1.76
N PRO A 28 -15.31 -5.99 1.07
CA PRO A 28 -15.41 -6.07 -0.39
C PRO A 28 -14.28 -5.31 -1.11
N GLY A 29 -13.75 -4.23 -0.50
CA GLY A 29 -12.68 -3.43 -1.10
C GLY A 29 -11.38 -4.20 -1.32
N GLN A 30 -11.09 -5.21 -0.49
CA GLN A 30 -9.94 -6.12 -0.72
C GLN A 30 -10.11 -6.92 -2.02
N MET A 31 -11.33 -7.40 -2.33
CA MET A 31 -11.61 -8.11 -3.58
C MET A 31 -11.56 -7.17 -4.79
N GLU A 32 -12.04 -5.94 -4.66
CA GLU A 32 -11.92 -4.92 -5.72
C GLU A 32 -10.45 -4.63 -6.05
N PHE A 33 -9.61 -4.51 -5.02
CA PHE A 33 -8.18 -4.32 -5.22
C PHE A 33 -7.50 -5.56 -5.82
N ALA A 34 -7.88 -6.76 -5.40
CA ALA A 34 -7.39 -8.02 -5.96
C ALA A 34 -7.70 -8.17 -7.46
N GLU A 35 -8.92 -7.85 -7.89
CA GLU A 35 -9.29 -7.87 -9.32
C GLU A 35 -8.53 -6.81 -10.11
N TYR A 36 -8.25 -5.64 -9.53
CA TYR A 36 -7.40 -4.64 -10.16
C TYR A 36 -5.97 -5.17 -10.37
N LEU A 37 -5.35 -5.74 -9.32
CA LEU A 37 -4.00 -6.31 -9.39
C LEU A 37 -3.91 -7.49 -10.35
N LYS A 38 -4.93 -8.35 -10.41
CA LYS A 38 -5.02 -9.44 -11.38
C LYS A 38 -4.93 -8.95 -12.83
N ASN A 39 -5.65 -7.88 -13.15
CA ASN A 39 -5.57 -7.26 -14.48
C ASN A 39 -4.17 -6.68 -14.74
N GLU A 40 -3.53 -6.08 -13.73
CA GLU A 40 -2.15 -5.59 -13.86
C GLU A 40 -1.15 -6.74 -14.10
N LEU A 41 -1.24 -7.83 -13.33
CA LEU A 41 -0.38 -9.02 -13.47
C LEU A 41 -0.50 -9.63 -14.87
N GLN A 42 -1.73 -9.73 -15.40
CA GLN A 42 -1.96 -10.18 -16.77
C GLN A 42 -1.36 -9.22 -17.80
N THR A 43 -1.52 -7.90 -17.59
CA THR A 43 -0.99 -6.86 -18.48
C THR A 43 0.53 -6.86 -18.55
N ILE A 44 1.21 -7.13 -17.44
CA ILE A 44 2.69 -7.21 -17.41
C ILE A 44 3.24 -8.56 -17.87
N GLY A 45 2.37 -9.51 -18.24
CA GLY A 45 2.75 -10.79 -18.84
C GLY A 45 3.04 -11.92 -17.84
N MET A 46 2.54 -11.82 -16.61
CA MET A 46 2.59 -12.95 -15.67
C MET A 46 1.73 -14.11 -16.17
N GLN A 47 2.13 -15.33 -15.81
CA GLN A 47 1.41 -16.57 -16.14
C GLN A 47 0.69 -17.13 -14.92
N ASP A 48 -0.20 -18.10 -15.17
CA ASP A 48 -0.98 -18.79 -14.12
C ASP A 48 -1.67 -17.83 -13.14
N VAL A 49 -2.13 -16.67 -13.65
CA VAL A 49 -2.78 -15.64 -12.83
C VAL A 49 -4.14 -16.15 -12.38
N THR A 50 -4.26 -16.43 -11.08
CA THR A 50 -5.49 -16.93 -10.46
C THR A 50 -5.90 -16.06 -9.29
N LEU A 51 -7.20 -15.81 -9.17
CA LEU A 51 -7.82 -15.14 -8.03
C LEU A 51 -8.94 -16.05 -7.55
N ASP A 52 -8.83 -16.54 -6.31
CA ASP A 52 -9.84 -17.42 -5.75
C ASP A 52 -10.98 -16.65 -5.08
N LYS A 53 -12.03 -17.37 -4.67
CA LYS A 53 -13.20 -16.81 -3.99
C LYS A 53 -12.89 -16.17 -2.63
N ASN A 54 -11.75 -16.51 -2.03
CA ASN A 54 -11.30 -16.00 -0.75
C ASN A 54 -10.35 -14.80 -0.92
N GLY A 55 -10.11 -14.33 -2.15
CA GLY A 55 -9.27 -13.17 -2.42
C GLY A 55 -7.77 -13.48 -2.53
N TYR A 56 -7.35 -14.75 -2.58
CA TYR A 56 -5.94 -15.07 -2.79
C TYR A 56 -5.58 -14.92 -4.27
N LEU A 57 -4.71 -13.94 -4.54
CA LEU A 57 -4.16 -13.67 -5.87
C LEU A 57 -2.78 -14.33 -6.02
N MET A 58 -2.62 -15.20 -7.01
CA MET A 58 -1.37 -15.86 -7.32
C MET A 58 -1.01 -15.64 -8.79
N ALA A 59 0.30 -15.55 -9.07
CA ALA A 59 0.83 -15.46 -10.42
C ALA A 59 2.28 -15.97 -10.47
N THR A 60 2.69 -16.43 -11.64
CA THR A 60 4.03 -16.99 -11.89
C THR A 60 4.76 -16.16 -12.93
N LEU A 61 5.99 -15.75 -12.61
CA LEU A 61 6.94 -15.28 -13.62
C LEU A 61 7.74 -16.49 -14.13
N PRO A 62 7.70 -16.85 -15.42
CA PRO A 62 8.45 -17.98 -15.94
C PRO A 62 9.96 -17.84 -15.70
N ALA A 63 10.62 -18.98 -15.48
CA ALA A 63 12.06 -19.00 -15.33
C ALA A 63 12.75 -18.47 -16.58
N THR A 64 13.79 -17.65 -16.39
CA THR A 64 14.68 -17.20 -17.47
C THR A 64 15.89 -18.11 -17.66
N VAL A 65 16.11 -19.04 -16.72
CA VAL A 65 17.22 -20.01 -16.72
C VAL A 65 16.75 -21.31 -16.04
N ASP A 66 17.11 -22.45 -16.61
CA ASP A 66 16.75 -23.77 -16.09
C ASP A 66 17.49 -24.14 -14.80
N GLY A 67 16.90 -25.05 -14.02
CA GLY A 67 17.56 -25.68 -12.87
C GLY A 67 17.70 -24.79 -11.63
N LYS A 68 16.92 -23.71 -11.54
CA LYS A 68 16.86 -22.84 -10.36
C LYS A 68 15.65 -23.18 -9.48
N PRO A 69 15.76 -23.02 -8.14
CA PRO A 69 14.63 -23.21 -7.25
C PRO A 69 13.58 -22.12 -7.45
N THR A 70 12.31 -22.48 -7.27
CA THR A 70 11.21 -21.52 -7.19
C THR A 70 11.30 -20.72 -5.89
N ILE A 71 11.10 -19.41 -5.96
CA ILE A 71 10.97 -18.52 -4.81
C ILE A 71 9.62 -17.81 -4.86
N GLY A 72 9.11 -17.42 -3.68
CA GLY A 72 7.84 -16.69 -3.55
C GLY A 72 8.07 -15.31 -2.96
N PHE A 73 7.33 -14.32 -3.48
CA PHE A 73 7.17 -13.01 -2.89
C PHE A 73 5.71 -12.86 -2.52
N ILE A 74 5.44 -12.41 -1.31
CA ILE A 74 4.09 -12.32 -0.75
C ILE A 74 3.95 -10.93 -0.16
N ALA A 75 2.80 -10.32 -0.42
CA ALA A 75 2.31 -9.13 0.25
C ALA A 75 0.84 -9.35 0.63
N HIS A 76 0.36 -8.65 1.65
CA HIS A 76 -1.06 -8.59 1.98
C HIS A 76 -1.74 -7.39 1.30
N MET A 77 -3.07 -7.36 1.28
CA MET A 77 -3.85 -6.37 0.50
C MET A 77 -4.65 -5.42 1.37
N ASP A 78 -4.84 -5.74 2.64
CA ASP A 78 -5.66 -4.96 3.56
C ASP A 78 -4.85 -3.89 4.27
N THR A 79 -5.56 -2.99 4.94
CA THR A 79 -4.94 -1.99 5.84
C THR A 79 -5.52 -2.18 7.23
N SER A 80 -4.74 -1.85 8.26
CA SER A 80 -5.15 -2.04 9.66
C SER A 80 -6.48 -1.31 9.97
N PRO A 81 -7.39 -1.94 10.75
CA PRO A 81 -8.60 -1.29 11.24
C PRO A 81 -8.33 -0.20 12.30
N ASP A 82 -7.11 -0.07 12.81
CA ASP A 82 -6.74 0.89 13.86
C ASP A 82 -6.93 2.36 13.45
N ALA A 83 -6.89 2.65 12.15
CA ALA A 83 -7.25 3.94 11.62
C ALA A 83 -7.81 3.82 10.20
N SER A 84 -8.64 4.79 9.81
CA SER A 84 -9.38 4.75 8.55
C SER A 84 -8.44 4.69 7.33
N GLY A 85 -8.64 3.70 6.45
CA GLY A 85 -8.10 3.66 5.08
C GLY A 85 -9.05 4.26 4.04
N LYS A 86 -10.14 4.91 4.45
CA LYS A 86 -11.10 5.54 3.53
C LYS A 86 -10.61 6.92 3.11
N HIS A 87 -10.64 7.18 1.81
CA HIS A 87 -10.31 8.47 1.22
C HIS A 87 -8.91 8.98 1.62
N VAL A 88 -7.91 8.10 1.57
CA VAL A 88 -6.51 8.46 1.80
C VAL A 88 -6.12 9.60 0.86
N GLN A 89 -5.50 10.65 1.41
CA GLN A 89 -5.01 11.81 0.67
C GLN A 89 -3.50 11.88 0.80
N PRO A 90 -2.76 11.09 0.00
CA PRO A 90 -1.31 11.11 0.04
C PRO A 90 -0.78 12.39 -0.60
N ARG A 91 0.31 12.91 -0.06
CA ARG A 91 1.09 13.99 -0.70
C ARG A 91 2.57 13.69 -0.62
N ILE A 92 3.30 14.10 -1.65
CA ILE A 92 4.74 13.96 -1.74
C ILE A 92 5.39 15.23 -1.19
N ILE A 93 6.25 15.08 -0.19
CA ILE A 93 7.18 16.12 0.24
C ILE A 93 8.51 15.83 -0.44
N LYS A 94 8.88 16.69 -1.39
CA LYS A 94 10.12 16.54 -2.13
C LYS A 94 11.31 17.03 -1.32
N ASN A 95 12.44 16.32 -1.42
CA ASN A 95 13.70 16.71 -0.77
C ASN A 95 13.48 17.12 0.69
N TYR A 96 12.91 16.22 1.49
CA TYR A 96 12.55 16.46 2.88
C TYR A 96 13.69 17.14 3.66
N ASN A 97 13.41 18.27 4.29
CA ASN A 97 14.42 19.15 4.87
C ASN A 97 14.89 18.72 6.29
N GLY A 98 14.21 17.76 6.91
CA GLY A 98 14.47 17.30 8.27
C GLY A 98 13.74 18.10 9.35
N GLU A 99 12.71 18.88 8.99
CA GLU A 99 11.88 19.63 9.93
C GLU A 99 10.55 18.90 10.21
N ASP A 100 9.78 19.39 11.19
CA ASP A 100 8.45 18.86 11.48
C ASP A 100 7.51 19.03 10.27
N ILE A 101 6.57 18.10 10.11
CA ILE A 101 5.65 18.09 8.97
C ILE A 101 4.22 18.34 9.45
N LEU A 102 3.66 19.50 9.10
CA LEU A 102 2.26 19.82 9.36
C LEU A 102 1.34 19.03 8.42
N LEU A 103 0.81 17.89 8.88
CA LEU A 103 -0.06 17.00 8.11
C LEU A 103 -1.45 17.59 7.88
N ASN A 104 -2.00 18.27 8.89
CA ASN A 104 -3.32 18.88 8.84
C ASN A 104 -3.31 20.27 9.50
N GLU A 105 -3.68 21.31 8.75
CA GLU A 105 -3.74 22.69 9.28
C GLU A 105 -4.95 22.92 10.19
N GLU A 106 -6.12 22.38 9.82
CA GLU A 106 -7.39 22.60 10.54
C GLU A 106 -7.38 21.96 11.94
N GLU A 107 -6.83 20.76 12.04
CA GLU A 107 -6.76 19.97 13.28
C GLU A 107 -5.38 20.07 13.96
N VAL A 108 -4.45 20.83 13.37
CA VAL A 108 -3.08 21.03 13.88
C VAL A 108 -2.36 19.70 14.12
N ILE A 109 -2.46 18.79 13.15
CA ILE A 109 -1.79 17.49 13.21
C ILE A 109 -0.39 17.63 12.65
N VAL A 110 0.61 17.40 13.48
CA VAL A 110 2.03 17.53 13.13
C VAL A 110 2.76 16.21 13.36
N LEU A 111 3.51 15.77 12.35
CA LEU A 111 4.55 14.76 12.52
C LEU A 111 5.78 15.47 13.06
N GLU A 112 5.97 15.36 14.38
CA GLU A 112 7.07 15.98 15.10
C GLU A 112 8.31 15.07 15.06
N THR A 113 9.44 15.63 14.62
CA THR A 113 10.75 14.96 14.58
C THR A 113 11.24 14.54 15.97
N SER A 114 10.78 15.22 17.02
CA SER A 114 11.09 14.86 18.42
C SER A 114 10.40 13.58 18.86
N LYS A 115 9.20 13.29 18.33
CA LYS A 115 8.43 12.06 18.60
C LYS A 115 8.88 10.90 17.72
N TYR A 116 9.23 11.19 16.47
CA TYR A 116 9.62 10.21 15.45
C TYR A 116 11.00 10.53 14.87
N PRO A 117 12.09 10.44 15.67
CA PRO A 117 13.43 10.88 15.27
C PRO A 117 14.00 10.09 14.09
N GLU A 118 13.50 8.89 13.82
CA GLU A 118 13.87 8.07 12.66
C GLU A 118 13.59 8.77 11.32
N ILE A 119 12.64 9.70 11.26
CA ILE A 119 12.32 10.42 10.03
C ILE A 119 13.51 11.26 9.52
N LEU A 120 14.39 11.69 10.43
CA LEU A 120 15.59 12.46 10.09
C LEU A 120 16.58 11.68 9.20
N ARG A 121 16.49 10.35 9.17
CA ARG A 121 17.29 9.49 8.28
C ARG A 121 16.91 9.67 6.80
N TYR A 122 15.73 10.22 6.53
CA TYR A 122 15.21 10.45 5.18
C TYR A 122 15.40 11.88 4.69
N LYS A 123 16.18 12.70 5.40
CA LYS A 123 16.54 14.04 4.93
C LYS A 123 17.17 13.97 3.53
N GLY A 124 16.67 14.80 2.63
CA GLY A 124 17.07 14.84 1.23
C GLY A 124 16.34 13.85 0.31
N GLN A 125 15.46 13.00 0.85
CA GLN A 125 14.64 12.07 0.08
C GLN A 125 13.24 12.64 -0.17
N ASP A 126 12.56 12.11 -1.17
CA ASP A 126 11.13 12.35 -1.37
C ASP A 126 10.35 11.39 -0.46
N ILE A 127 9.45 11.91 0.37
CA ILE A 127 8.62 11.12 1.29
C ILE A 127 7.14 11.32 0.98
N ILE A 128 6.34 10.27 1.19
CA ILE A 128 4.89 10.30 1.02
C ILE A 128 4.25 10.31 2.40
N VAL A 129 3.38 11.28 2.64
CA VAL A 129 2.68 11.44 3.91
C VAL A 129 1.17 11.54 3.70
N THR A 130 0.40 11.28 4.76
CA THR A 130 -1.05 11.48 4.76
C THR A 130 -1.41 12.94 5.03
N ASN A 131 -2.71 13.22 5.10
CA ASN A 131 -3.26 14.48 5.62
C ASN A 131 -3.55 14.43 7.13
N GLY A 132 -3.05 13.42 7.85
CA GLY A 132 -3.25 13.23 9.29
C GLY A 132 -4.56 12.54 9.70
N LYS A 133 -5.53 12.34 8.80
CA LYS A 133 -6.87 11.79 9.12
C LYS A 133 -7.03 10.29 8.84
N THR A 134 -6.03 9.68 8.21
CA THR A 134 -6.06 8.30 7.69
C THR A 134 -4.69 7.64 7.89
N LEU A 135 -4.65 6.31 7.84
CA LEU A 135 -3.40 5.60 7.55
C LEU A 135 -3.01 5.82 6.09
N LEU A 136 -1.73 5.64 5.79
CA LEU A 136 -1.24 5.74 4.41
C LEU A 136 -1.53 4.47 3.59
N GLY A 137 -1.49 3.29 4.22
CA GLY A 137 -1.43 2.01 3.52
C GLY A 137 -0.07 1.76 2.88
N ALA A 138 1.00 2.20 3.54
CA ALA A 138 2.39 1.82 3.19
C ALA A 138 2.81 0.47 3.80
N ASP A 139 1.95 -0.07 4.65
CA ASP A 139 1.95 -1.47 5.07
C ASP A 139 0.68 -2.04 4.41
N ASP A 140 0.79 -2.91 3.40
CA ASP A 140 2.02 -3.51 2.79
C ASP A 140 2.57 -2.75 1.57
#